data_AF-R7SVK4-F1
#
_entry.id   AF-R7SVK4-F1
#
_cell.length_a   1.000
_cell.length_b   1.000
_cell.length_c   1.000
_cell.angle_alpha   90.00
_cell.angle_beta   90.00
_cell.angle_gamma   90.00
#
_symmetry.space_group_name_H-M   'P 1'
#
loop_
_entity.id
_entity.type
_entity.pdbx_description
1 polymer ?
#
loop_
_entity_poly.entity_id
_entity_poly.type
_entity_poly.pdbx_seq_one_letter_code
_entity_poly.pdbx_strand_id
1 'polypeptide(L)'
;MGAKIGKNVSVFAGGRTGLMAEPDLVDLGDNVALDNCSVVAHINPRGDLALNACALRLGSRLLSGASMESCSMLLEHTLLTSGEIAEPDGVYAGWPAQYMDEKEYLRSKSRSMALSMFHTDPSHRALQRVQDNLEDERRRLNKKVEHHQHELQLTRRRIELKSLHTSTIRNSTLM
;
A
#
# COMPACT_ATOMS: atom_id res chain seq x y z
N MET A 1 -13.61 -17.20 -31.18
CA MET A 1 -13.98 -16.00 -30.41
C MET A 1 -14.03 -16.42 -28.96
N GLY A 2 -13.37 -15.67 -28.09
CA GLY A 2 -13.23 -16.03 -26.69
C GLY A 2 -12.20 -15.14 -26.03
N ALA A 3 -12.45 -14.80 -24.76
CA ALA A 3 -11.50 -14.11 -23.91
C ALA A 3 -10.14 -14.82 -23.94
N LYS A 4 -9.04 -14.09 -24.09
CA LYS A 4 -7.73 -14.69 -23.84
C LYS A 4 -7.48 -14.65 -22.34
N ILE A 5 -7.24 -15.81 -21.75
CA ILE A 5 -6.99 -15.95 -20.32
C ILE A 5 -5.61 -16.59 -20.13
N GLY A 6 -4.75 -15.89 -19.42
CA GLY A 6 -3.42 -16.37 -19.04
C GLY A 6 -3.43 -17.44 -17.95
N LYS A 7 -2.25 -17.75 -17.43
CA LYS A 7 -2.03 -18.70 -16.34
C LYS A 7 -2.30 -18.06 -14.98
N ASN A 8 -2.81 -18.86 -14.04
CA ASN A 8 -3.04 -18.44 -12.66
C ASN A 8 -3.98 -17.22 -12.55
N VAL A 9 -5.02 -17.19 -13.39
CA VAL A 9 -6.04 -16.15 -13.37
C VAL A 9 -7.19 -16.58 -12.46
N SER A 10 -7.62 -15.67 -11.60
CA SER A 10 -8.75 -15.85 -10.71
C SER A 10 -9.86 -14.89 -11.09
N VAL A 11 -11.02 -15.41 -11.51
CA VAL A 11 -12.19 -14.61 -11.89
C VAL A 11 -13.34 -14.87 -10.92
N PHE A 12 -13.81 -13.82 -10.24
CA PHE A 12 -14.90 -13.86 -9.26
C PHE A 12 -14.67 -14.88 -8.13
N ALA A 13 -13.45 -14.93 -7.57
CA ALA A 13 -13.12 -15.83 -6.47
C ALA A 13 -14.01 -15.64 -5.23
N GLY A 14 -14.56 -14.44 -5.00
CA GLY A 14 -15.53 -14.17 -3.94
C GLY A 14 -16.93 -14.76 -4.17
N GLY A 15 -17.18 -15.45 -5.28
CA GLY A 15 -18.44 -16.15 -5.57
C GLY A 15 -19.61 -15.25 -5.98
N ARG A 16 -19.41 -13.93 -6.07
CA ARG A 16 -20.40 -13.02 -6.68
C ARG A 16 -19.93 -12.69 -8.09
N THR A 17 -20.76 -13.03 -9.06
CA THR A 17 -20.49 -12.71 -10.45
C THR A 17 -20.56 -11.19 -10.61
N GLY A 18 -19.43 -10.57 -10.93
CA GLY A 18 -19.40 -9.18 -11.38
C GLY A 18 -19.93 -9.06 -12.81
N LEU A 19 -20.02 -7.82 -13.29
CA LEU A 19 -20.47 -7.54 -14.65
C LEU A 19 -19.27 -7.56 -15.60
N MET A 20 -19.21 -8.54 -16.50
CA MET A 20 -18.23 -8.59 -17.59
C MET A 20 -18.98 -8.52 -18.92
N ALA A 21 -19.01 -7.33 -19.54
CA ALA A 21 -19.67 -7.13 -20.82
C ALA A 21 -18.70 -7.48 -21.96
N GLU A 22 -19.13 -8.33 -22.88
CA GLU A 22 -18.35 -8.81 -24.04
C GLU A 22 -17.01 -9.45 -23.65
N PRO A 23 -17.02 -10.63 -22.99
CA PRO A 23 -15.79 -11.31 -22.57
C PRO A 23 -14.85 -11.61 -23.74
N ASP A 24 -15.37 -11.74 -24.95
CA ASP A 24 -14.58 -12.03 -26.17
C ASP A 24 -13.62 -10.89 -26.57
N LEU A 25 -13.81 -9.69 -26.02
CA LEU A 25 -12.95 -8.51 -26.25
C LEU A 25 -11.99 -8.25 -25.08
N VAL A 26 -11.95 -9.16 -24.09
CA VAL A 26 -11.11 -9.02 -22.90
C VAL A 26 -9.91 -9.97 -22.99
N ASP A 27 -8.72 -9.39 -22.88
CA ASP A 27 -7.45 -10.12 -22.79
C ASP A 27 -6.92 -10.03 -21.34
N LEU A 28 -7.08 -11.13 -20.59
CA LEU A 28 -6.51 -11.35 -19.26
C LEU A 28 -5.14 -12.02 -19.41
N GLY A 29 -4.09 -11.35 -18.96
CA GLY A 29 -2.74 -11.88 -18.87
C GLY A 29 -2.56 -12.87 -17.71
N ASP A 30 -1.30 -13.23 -17.44
CA ASP A 30 -0.95 -14.15 -16.35
C ASP A 30 -1.10 -13.46 -14.97
N ASN A 31 -1.46 -14.23 -13.93
CA ASN A 31 -1.57 -13.78 -12.53
C ASN A 31 -2.56 -12.62 -12.30
N VAL A 32 -3.64 -12.56 -13.09
CA VAL A 32 -4.70 -11.56 -12.91
C VAL A 32 -5.72 -12.03 -11.87
N ALA A 33 -6.10 -11.15 -10.95
CA ALA A 33 -7.13 -11.40 -9.95
C ALA A 33 -8.29 -10.40 -10.09
N LEU A 34 -9.46 -10.91 -10.49
CA LEU A 34 -10.70 -10.16 -10.60
C LEU A 34 -11.63 -10.59 -9.45
N ASP A 35 -11.91 -9.69 -8.51
CA ASP A 35 -12.86 -9.97 -7.43
C ASP A 35 -13.99 -8.95 -7.39
N ASN A 36 -15.21 -9.41 -7.68
CA ASN A 36 -16.44 -8.62 -7.64
C ASN A 36 -16.34 -7.25 -8.36
N CYS A 37 -15.66 -7.23 -9.50
CA CYS A 37 -15.43 -6.02 -10.29
C CYS A 37 -16.34 -5.96 -11.53
N SER A 38 -16.50 -4.76 -12.10
CA SER A 38 -17.25 -4.53 -13.34
C SER A 38 -16.30 -4.15 -14.47
N VAL A 39 -16.23 -4.98 -15.51
CA VAL A 39 -15.43 -4.76 -16.72
C VAL A 39 -16.39 -4.53 -17.89
N VAL A 40 -16.30 -3.37 -18.53
CA VAL A 40 -17.18 -2.99 -19.64
C VAL A 40 -16.33 -2.68 -20.87
N ALA A 41 -16.29 -3.59 -21.85
CA ALA A 41 -15.49 -3.46 -23.06
C ALA A 41 -16.19 -2.68 -24.21
N HIS A 42 -17.46 -2.29 -24.03
CA HIS A 42 -18.21 -1.60 -25.08
C HIS A 42 -17.80 -0.13 -25.25
N ILE A 43 -17.34 0.23 -26.46
CA ILE A 43 -17.79 1.38 -27.30
C ILE A 43 -16.97 1.48 -28.61
N ASN A 44 -15.90 0.69 -28.85
CA ASN A 44 -15.20 0.73 -30.14
C ASN A 44 -14.57 -0.61 -30.57
N PRO A 45 -14.63 -1.00 -31.85
CA PRO A 45 -14.00 -2.23 -32.39
C PRO A 45 -12.45 -2.19 -32.44
N ARG A 46 -11.82 -1.31 -31.65
CA ARG A 46 -10.35 -1.14 -31.53
C ARG A 46 -9.87 -1.10 -30.08
N GLY A 47 -10.79 -1.17 -29.10
CA GLY A 47 -10.44 -1.12 -27.68
C GLY A 47 -10.12 -2.52 -27.20
N ASP A 48 -8.92 -3.03 -27.52
CA ASP A 48 -8.43 -4.23 -26.87
C ASP A 48 -8.23 -3.92 -25.39
N LEU A 49 -8.96 -4.63 -24.53
CA LEU A 49 -8.81 -4.51 -23.10
C LEU A 49 -7.71 -5.46 -22.62
N ALA A 50 -6.51 -4.93 -22.41
CA ALA A 50 -5.39 -5.69 -21.89
C ALA A 50 -5.24 -5.50 -20.38
N LEU A 51 -5.33 -6.60 -19.63
CA LEU A 51 -5.11 -6.68 -18.20
C LEU A 51 -3.89 -7.57 -17.95
N ASN A 52 -2.75 -7.01 -17.58
CA ASN A 52 -1.52 -7.79 -17.36
C ASN A 52 -1.18 -7.85 -15.86
N ALA A 53 -1.10 -9.06 -15.29
CA ALA A 53 -0.64 -9.30 -13.91
C ALA A 53 -1.17 -8.30 -12.86
N CYS A 54 -2.47 -7.99 -12.92
CA CYS A 54 -3.07 -6.91 -12.14
C CYS A 54 -4.17 -7.41 -11.19
N ALA A 55 -4.46 -6.61 -10.16
CA ALA A 55 -5.49 -6.92 -9.17
C ALA A 55 -6.61 -5.88 -9.17
N LEU A 56 -7.85 -6.34 -9.36
CA LEU A 56 -9.08 -5.54 -9.27
C LEU A 56 -9.86 -5.95 -8.02
N ARG A 57 -10.01 -5.01 -7.08
CA ARG A 57 -10.74 -5.23 -5.82
C ARG A 57 -12.25 -4.95 -5.96
N LEU A 58 -13.00 -5.35 -4.94
CA LEU A 58 -14.46 -5.23 -4.85
C LEU A 58 -14.99 -3.86 -5.31
N GLY A 59 -15.97 -3.89 -6.22
CA GLY A 59 -16.66 -2.68 -6.67
C GLY A 59 -15.82 -1.75 -7.54
N SER A 60 -14.59 -2.14 -7.90
CA SER A 60 -13.83 -1.44 -8.93
C SER A 60 -14.51 -1.59 -10.29
N ARG A 61 -14.45 -0.52 -11.08
CA ARG A 61 -15.04 -0.45 -12.41
C ARG A 61 -13.98 0.01 -13.39
N LEU A 62 -13.89 -0.73 -14.48
CA LEU A 62 -12.99 -0.43 -15.58
C LEU A 62 -13.83 -0.19 -16.83
N LEU A 63 -13.69 1.02 -17.39
CA LEU A 63 -14.43 1.46 -18.58
C LEU A 63 -13.69 1.09 -19.87
N SER A 64 -14.42 1.11 -20.98
CA SER A 64 -13.89 0.77 -22.32
C SER A 64 -12.66 1.59 -22.66
N GLY A 65 -11.64 0.95 -23.22
CA GLY A 65 -10.39 1.61 -23.63
C GLY A 65 -9.45 1.98 -22.48
N ALA A 66 -9.82 1.71 -21.23
CA ALA A 66 -8.85 1.74 -20.14
C ALA A 66 -7.94 0.52 -20.21
N SER A 67 -6.70 0.61 -19.73
CA SER A 67 -5.78 -0.54 -19.69
C SER A 67 -5.01 -0.59 -18.38
N MET A 68 -4.56 -1.78 -18.01
CA MET A 68 -3.79 -1.97 -16.77
C MET A 68 -2.49 -2.69 -17.08
N GLU A 69 -1.39 -2.07 -16.66
CA GLU A 69 -0.05 -2.65 -16.78
C GLU A 69 0.27 -3.62 -15.63
N SER A 70 1.40 -4.30 -15.79
CA SER A 70 1.87 -5.34 -14.87
C SER A 70 1.94 -4.87 -13.43
N CYS A 71 1.46 -5.70 -12.50
CA CYS A 71 1.49 -5.46 -11.06
C CYS A 71 0.69 -4.23 -10.58
N SER A 72 -0.12 -3.61 -11.46
CA SER A 72 -1.01 -2.53 -11.05
C SER A 72 -2.21 -3.04 -10.25
N MET A 73 -2.71 -2.20 -9.34
CA MET A 73 -3.80 -2.55 -8.43
C MET A 73 -4.86 -1.45 -8.36
N LEU A 74 -6.12 -1.81 -8.66
CA LEU A 74 -7.27 -0.94 -8.38
C LEU A 74 -7.87 -1.30 -7.02
N LEU A 75 -7.99 -0.32 -6.15
CA LEU A 75 -8.62 -0.49 -4.86
C LEU A 75 -10.14 -0.55 -4.95
N GLU A 76 -10.76 -0.88 -3.81
CA GLU A 76 -12.20 -1.02 -3.72
C GLU A 76 -12.91 0.27 -4.14
N HIS A 77 -14.01 0.12 -4.86
CA HIS A 77 -14.78 1.26 -5.36
C HIS A 77 -13.88 2.28 -6.07
N THR A 78 -13.06 1.83 -7.02
CA THR A 78 -12.23 2.70 -7.87
C THR A 78 -12.75 2.69 -9.31
N LEU A 79 -12.79 3.84 -9.97
CA LEU A 79 -13.23 3.96 -11.36
C LEU A 79 -12.08 4.38 -12.26
N LEU A 80 -11.58 3.45 -13.08
CA LEU A 80 -10.62 3.77 -14.13
C LEU A 80 -11.41 4.19 -15.38
N THR A 81 -11.17 5.43 -15.84
CA THR A 81 -11.98 6.02 -16.91
C THR A 81 -11.50 5.61 -18.30
N SER A 82 -12.34 5.83 -19.32
CA SER A 82 -12.06 5.41 -20.69
C SER A 82 -10.80 6.07 -21.23
N GLY A 83 -9.83 5.26 -21.68
CA GLY A 83 -8.56 5.75 -22.23
C GLY A 83 -7.46 5.98 -21.19
N GLU A 84 -7.73 5.75 -19.90
CA GLU A 84 -6.71 5.80 -18.86
C GLU A 84 -5.87 4.52 -18.83
N ILE A 85 -4.58 4.67 -18.51
CA ILE A 85 -3.64 3.57 -18.35
C ILE A 85 -3.21 3.54 -16.88
N ALA A 86 -3.44 2.42 -16.20
CA ALA A 86 -2.85 2.18 -14.90
C ALA A 86 -1.40 1.72 -15.09
N GLU A 87 -0.47 2.56 -14.64
CA GLU A 87 0.98 2.36 -14.69
C GLU A 87 1.41 1.12 -13.88
N PRO A 88 2.55 0.51 -14.24
CA PRO A 88 3.01 -0.72 -13.63
C PRO A 88 3.42 -0.48 -12.17
N ASP A 89 3.20 -1.48 -11.32
CA ASP A 89 3.37 -1.41 -9.86
C ASP A 89 2.57 -0.29 -9.16
N GLY A 90 1.64 0.37 -9.86
CA GLY A 90 0.85 1.46 -9.33
C GLY A 90 -0.39 1.01 -8.56
N VAL A 91 -0.71 1.70 -7.46
CA VAL A 91 -1.94 1.51 -6.69
C VAL A 91 -2.87 2.68 -6.95
N TYR A 92 -4.11 2.43 -7.32
CA TYR A 92 -5.08 3.46 -7.65
C TYR A 92 -6.32 3.39 -6.77
N ALA A 93 -6.85 4.56 -6.40
CA ALA A 93 -8.08 4.68 -5.63
C ALA A 93 -8.93 5.89 -6.05
N GLY A 94 -10.23 5.81 -5.80
CA GLY A 94 -11.15 6.93 -5.95
C GLY A 94 -11.96 6.92 -7.24
N TRP A 95 -12.85 7.91 -7.34
CA TRP A 95 -13.74 8.13 -8.49
C TRP A 95 -13.63 9.60 -8.90
N PRO A 96 -12.92 9.94 -10.01
CA PRO A 96 -12.14 9.05 -10.87
C PRO A 96 -10.87 8.50 -10.18
N ALA A 97 -10.28 7.44 -10.74
CA ALA A 97 -9.08 6.80 -10.21
C ALA A 97 -7.90 7.77 -10.13
N GLN A 98 -7.24 7.81 -8.98
CA GLN A 98 -6.02 8.57 -8.75
C GLN A 98 -4.92 7.65 -8.24
N TYR A 99 -3.69 7.91 -8.66
CA TYR A 99 -2.52 7.22 -8.14
C TYR A 99 -2.37 7.49 -6.65
N MET A 100 -2.23 6.43 -5.86
CA MET A 100 -1.97 6.51 -4.43
C MET A 100 -0.47 6.37 -4.18
N ASP A 101 0.12 7.43 -3.61
CA ASP A 101 1.45 7.33 -3.03
C ASP A 101 1.44 6.32 -1.86
N GLU A 102 2.57 5.67 -1.59
CA GLU A 102 2.71 4.64 -0.56
C GLU A 102 2.29 5.17 0.82
N LYS A 103 2.63 6.42 1.12
CA LYS A 103 2.23 7.11 2.36
C LYS A 103 0.72 7.31 2.43
N GLU A 104 0.09 7.58 1.30
CA GLU A 104 -1.35 7.81 1.20
C GLU A 104 -2.13 6.50 1.27
N TYR A 105 -1.59 5.43 0.69
CA TYR A 105 -2.09 4.06 0.84
C TYR A 105 -2.09 3.63 2.31
N LEU A 106 -0.96 3.79 3.00
CA LEU A 106 -0.85 3.47 4.43
C LEU A 106 -1.77 4.32 5.32
N ARG A 107 -1.97 5.60 4.96
CA ARG A 107 -2.94 6.47 5.64
C ARG A 107 -4.38 6.04 5.38
N SER A 108 -4.73 5.69 4.15
CA SER A 108 -6.07 5.22 3.79
C SER A 108 -6.40 3.91 4.49
N LYS A 109 -5.43 2.98 4.58
CA LYS A 109 -5.56 1.74 5.36
C LYS A 109 -5.80 2.02 6.85
N SER A 110 -5.09 2.99 7.41
CA SER A 110 -5.30 3.45 8.79
C SER A 110 -6.69 4.08 9.00
N ARG A 111 -7.20 4.84 8.02
CA ARG A 111 -8.52 5.49 8.08
C ARG A 111 -9.68 4.52 7.87
N SER A 112 -9.54 3.55 6.97
CA SER A 112 -10.52 2.48 6.77
C SER A 112 -10.55 1.53 7.97
N MET A 113 -9.41 1.27 8.60
CA MET A 113 -9.35 0.62 9.92
C MET A 113 -10.09 1.44 10.98
N ALA A 114 -9.88 2.76 11.03
CA ALA A 114 -10.62 3.65 11.93
C ALA A 114 -12.13 3.71 11.64
N LEU A 115 -12.54 3.65 10.36
CA LEU A 115 -13.95 3.58 9.97
C LEU A 115 -14.58 2.23 10.34
N SER A 116 -13.83 1.13 10.21
CA SER A 116 -14.27 -0.19 10.69
C SER A 116 -14.41 -0.26 12.22
N MET A 117 -13.78 0.66 12.98
CA MET A 117 -14.01 0.78 14.43
C MET A 117 -15.45 1.17 14.77
N PHE A 118 -16.22 1.75 13.84
CA PHE A 118 -17.61 2.15 14.08
C PHE A 118 -18.63 1.03 13.83
N HIS A 119 -18.25 -0.07 13.16
CA HIS A 119 -19.11 -1.23 13.01
C HIS A 119 -18.67 -2.37 13.95
N THR A 120 -19.60 -2.71 14.83
CA THR A 120 -19.42 -3.35 16.13
C THR A 120 -19.21 -4.85 16.05
N ASP A 121 -18.11 -5.36 16.61
CA ASP A 121 -17.95 -6.77 17.01
C ASP A 121 -17.08 -6.86 18.30
N PRO A 122 -17.38 -7.73 19.29
CA PRO A 122 -16.67 -7.76 20.58
C PRO A 122 -15.17 -8.03 20.48
N SER A 123 -14.76 -8.78 19.45
CA SER A 123 -13.36 -9.11 19.13
C SER A 123 -12.52 -7.87 18.82
N HIS A 124 -13.14 -6.81 18.28
CA HIS A 124 -12.45 -5.57 17.92
C HIS A 124 -12.02 -4.75 19.15
N ARG A 125 -12.74 -4.86 20.27
CA ARG A 125 -12.38 -4.17 21.53
C ARG A 125 -11.11 -4.76 22.15
N ALA A 126 -10.87 -6.06 21.98
CA ALA A 126 -9.65 -6.71 22.43
C ALA A 126 -8.44 -6.23 21.60
N LEU A 127 -8.60 -6.13 20.28
CA LEU A 127 -7.55 -5.61 19.40
C LEU A 127 -7.24 -4.14 19.67
N GLN A 128 -8.25 -3.30 19.96
CA GLN A 128 -8.01 -1.90 20.33
C GLN A 128 -7.14 -1.78 21.59
N ARG A 129 -7.40 -2.59 22.62
CA ARG A 129 -6.57 -2.59 23.84
C ARG A 129 -5.13 -3.01 23.56
N VAL A 130 -4.93 -3.96 22.65
CA VAL A 130 -3.59 -4.38 22.23
C VAL A 130 -2.89 -3.25 21.47
N GLN A 131 -3.60 -2.55 20.57
CA GLN A 131 -3.09 -1.39 19.85
C GLN A 131 -2.64 -0.28 20.81
N ASP A 132 -3.50 0.09 21.76
CA ASP A 132 -3.22 1.14 22.75
C ASP A 132 -2.01 0.75 23.63
N ASN A 133 -1.94 -0.52 24.06
CA ASN A 133 -0.80 -1.03 24.83
C ASN A 133 0.51 -0.99 24.04
N LEU A 134 0.47 -1.35 22.75
CA LEU A 134 1.64 -1.31 21.87
C LEU A 134 2.11 0.13 21.62
N GLU A 135 1.19 1.07 21.46
CA GLU A 135 1.53 2.49 21.33
C GLU A 135 2.18 3.05 22.60
N ASP A 136 1.70 2.64 23.77
CA ASP A 136 2.28 3.03 25.06
C ASP A 136 3.67 2.42 25.28
N GLU A 137 3.87 1.15 24.94
CA GLU A 137 5.21 0.53 24.98
C GLU A 137 6.17 1.21 24.00
N ARG A 138 5.71 1.53 22.78
CA ARG A 138 6.52 2.29 21.81
C ARG A 138 6.94 3.65 22.38
N ARG A 139 6.03 4.37 23.05
CA ARG A 139 6.34 5.65 23.71
C ARG A 139 7.36 5.48 24.84
N ARG A 140 7.25 4.42 25.64
CA ARG A 140 8.20 4.12 26.71
C ARG A 140 9.59 3.80 26.16
N LEU A 141 9.65 2.98 25.11
CA LEU A 141 10.90 2.63 24.44
C LEU A 141 11.56 3.86 23.82
N ASN A 142 10.81 4.72 23.15
CA ASN A 142 11.35 5.97 22.60
C ASN A 142 11.97 6.86 23.68
N LYS A 143 11.29 7.04 24.82
CA LYS A 143 11.86 7.78 25.96
C LYS A 143 13.15 7.14 26.49
N LYS A 144 13.22 5.81 26.56
CA LYS A 144 14.45 5.10 26.97
C LYS A 144 15.58 5.32 25.96
N VAL A 145 15.29 5.27 24.67
CA VAL A 145 16.27 5.51 23.60
C VAL A 145 16.83 6.93 23.69
N GLU A 146 15.96 7.93 23.83
CA GLU A 146 16.38 9.33 24.00
C GLU A 146 17.27 9.52 25.22
N HIS A 147 16.90 8.91 26.36
CA HIS A 147 17.69 8.97 27.58
C HIS A 147 19.09 8.35 27.39
N HIS A 148 19.18 7.15 26.79
CA HIS A 148 20.47 6.51 26.55
C HIS A 148 21.33 7.31 25.57
N GLN A 149 20.73 7.90 24.53
CA GLN A 149 21.44 8.78 23.61
C GLN A 149 22.04 9.99 24.33
N HIS A 150 21.29 10.59 25.25
CA HIS A 150 21.77 11.71 26.06
C HIS A 150 22.95 11.30 26.96
N GLU A 151 22.83 10.16 27.67
CA GLU A 151 23.91 9.63 28.51
C GLU A 151 25.19 9.31 27.71
N LEU A 152 25.03 8.72 26.53
CA LEU A 152 26.15 8.45 25.62
C LEU A 152 26.82 9.76 25.15
N GLN A 153 26.04 10.81 24.87
CA GLN A 153 26.59 12.12 24.51
C GLN A 153 27.40 12.74 25.66
N LEU A 154 26.91 12.68 26.89
CA LEU A 154 27.63 13.18 28.06
C LEU A 154 28.93 12.41 28.30
N THR A 155 28.86 11.08 28.21
CA THR A 155 30.03 10.20 28.39
C THR A 155 31.08 10.49 27.33
N ARG A 156 30.66 10.64 26.06
CA ARG A 156 31.52 11.02 24.95
C ARG A 156 32.23 12.35 25.21
N ARG A 157 31.49 13.40 25.60
CA ARG A 157 32.07 14.70 25.96
C ARG A 157 33.08 14.60 27.11
N ARG A 158 32.79 13.78 28.12
CA ARG A 158 33.69 13.59 29.27
C ARG A 158 34.99 12.89 28.87
N ILE A 159 34.93 11.92 27.97
CA ILE A 159 36.10 11.24 27.42
C ILE A 159 36.93 12.22 26.57
N GLU A 160 36.29 12.99 25.71
CA GLU A 160 36.95 14.01 24.88
C GLU A 160 37.70 15.04 25.74
N LEU A 161 37.08 15.55 26.81
CA LEU A 161 37.74 16.48 27.75
C LEU A 161 38.94 15.85 28.48
N LYS A 162 38.81 14.59 28.94
CA LYS A 162 39.94 13.87 29.56
C LYS A 162 41.09 13.68 28.57
N SER A 163 40.78 13.32 27.33
CA SER A 163 41.78 13.15 26.27
C SER A 163 42.53 14.45 25.99
N LEU A 164 41.82 15.59 25.90
CA LEU A 164 42.42 16.90 25.72
C LEU A 164 43.36 17.25 26.88
N HIS A 165 42.91 17.07 28.12
CA HIS A 165 43.73 17.34 29.31
C HIS A 165 45.00 16.47 29.36
N THR A 166 44.87 15.17 29.07
CA THR A 166 46.03 14.26 28.96
C THR A 166 46.99 14.68 27.86
N SER A 167 46.48 15.15 26.72
CA SER A 167 47.32 15.63 25.61
C SER A 167 48.08 16.93 25.96
N THR A 168 47.46 17.85 26.69
CA THR A 168 48.11 19.08 27.18
C THR A 168 49.21 18.77 28.18
N ILE A 169 48.96 17.88 29.13
CA ILE A 169 49.99 17.45 30.10
C ILE A 169 51.16 16.81 29.36
N ARG A 170 50.88 15.87 28.45
CA ARG A 170 51.92 15.16 27.68
C ARG A 170 52.78 16.11 26.84
N ASN A 171 52.16 17.12 26.23
CA ASN A 171 52.89 18.14 25.46
C ASN A 171 53.70 19.09 26.35
N SER A 172 53.27 19.34 27.60
CA SER A 172 54.04 20.14 28.55
C SER A 172 55.24 19.42 29.17
N THR A 173 55.23 18.07 29.20
CA THR A 173 56.35 17.26 29.73
C THR A 173 57.43 16.97 28.68
N LEU A 174 57.19 17.32 27.41
CA LEU A 174 58.12 17.14 26.28
C LEU A 174 58.85 18.46 25.90
N MET A 175 58.68 19.53 26.68
CA MET A 175 59.44 20.79 26.63
C MET A 175 60.32 20.90 27.86
#